data_AF-A0A8J8WLW4-F1
#
_entry.id   AF-A0A8J8WLW4-F1
#
_cell.length_a   1.000
_cell.length_b   1.000
_cell.length_c   1.000
_cell.angle_alpha   90.00
_cell.angle_beta   90.00
_cell.angle_gamma   90.00
#
_symmetry.space_group_name_H-M   'P 1'
#
loop_
_entity.id
_entity.type
_entity.pdbx_description
1 polymer ?
#
loop_
_entity_poly.entity_id
_entity_poly.type
_entity_poly.pdbx_seq_one_letter_code
_entity_poly.pdbx_strand_id
1 'polypeptide(L)'
;MALPYCSPSPKVGRFQQAMESVYGDFCDIKSPKDWTPPPASGGHRGRYLWTDAFGVINLLTMHKEYNRTGGVHMQDDQYLTLARRLIETVHQVLGRTRDGRSPLPGATEHNPLGGGLRIGKTDEDGPDCDGQYHHYLTIWMFALNRMAVASGNMHYNDQAIQLARAIHPRFFVDRKTARPRMVWKMSMDLSRPLVSSEGNLDPIDGFVIFRLLQATAATTGDAHVLDEEIADYRRVMDRKGQHFVSKDPLDLGMTLWTAHWFAETEKWASSLVARCFEQLYDLFEIQRYLERGIRSRLAFREFGTSLGLQCESEQSGDRERATDFKNWADAIIVAWDPYMELSAPAAVTPADLRPITRVMYASALIPGAFCSGYFGPESTLKKGSGVV
;
A
#
# COMPACT_ATOMS: atom_id res chain seq x y z
N MET A 1 13.51 -23.25 -13.99
CA MET A 1 13.65 -23.90 -12.66
C MET A 1 12.39 -24.73 -12.42
N ALA A 2 12.51 -25.89 -11.75
CA ALA A 2 11.34 -26.65 -11.34
C ALA A 2 10.48 -25.79 -10.39
N LEU A 3 9.15 -25.80 -10.58
CA LEU A 3 8.22 -25.16 -9.65
C LEU A 3 8.47 -25.73 -8.25
N PRO A 4 8.47 -24.91 -7.17
CA PRO A 4 8.38 -25.48 -5.84
C PRO A 4 7.13 -26.35 -5.80
N TYR A 5 7.28 -27.61 -5.40
CA TYR A 5 6.22 -28.65 -5.37
C TYR A 5 4.96 -28.25 -4.55
N CYS A 6 4.94 -27.05 -3.97
CA CYS A 6 3.89 -26.51 -3.13
C CYS A 6 3.03 -25.42 -3.80
N SER A 7 3.39 -24.88 -4.97
CA SER A 7 2.71 -23.67 -5.50
C SER A 7 1.45 -23.96 -6.34
N PRO A 8 0.31 -23.26 -6.07
CA PRO A 8 -0.97 -23.40 -6.78
C PRO A 8 -0.92 -23.20 -8.31
N SER A 9 -0.03 -22.33 -8.79
CA SER A 9 0.17 -22.04 -10.21
C SER A 9 1.57 -21.47 -10.45
N PRO A 10 2.05 -21.38 -11.71
CA PRO A 10 3.30 -20.70 -12.04
C PRO A 10 3.32 -19.23 -11.61
N LYS A 11 2.18 -18.54 -11.71
CA LYS A 11 2.05 -17.12 -11.30
C LYS A 11 2.20 -16.97 -9.77
N VAL A 12 1.54 -17.84 -9.00
CA VAL A 12 1.68 -17.88 -7.53
C VAL A 12 3.09 -18.28 -7.11
N GLY A 13 3.76 -19.14 -7.88
CA GLY A 13 5.13 -19.56 -7.58
C GLY A 13 6.13 -18.41 -7.69
N ARG A 14 6.00 -17.62 -8.77
CA ARG A 14 6.79 -16.40 -8.95
C ARG A 14 6.49 -15.33 -7.90
N PHE A 15 5.22 -15.18 -7.52
CA PHE A 15 4.80 -14.32 -6.41
C PHE A 15 5.51 -14.73 -5.11
N GLN A 16 5.47 -16.02 -4.76
CA GLN A 16 6.12 -16.54 -3.57
C GLN A 16 7.62 -16.30 -3.60
N GLN A 17 8.31 -16.64 -4.69
CA GLN A 17 9.75 -16.43 -4.82
C GLN A 17 10.16 -14.98 -4.61
N ALA A 18 9.35 -14.03 -5.14
CA ALA A 18 9.59 -12.61 -4.91
C ALA A 18 9.47 -12.25 -3.42
N MET A 19 8.45 -12.77 -2.74
CA MET A 19 8.26 -12.58 -1.31
C MET A 19 9.36 -13.23 -0.46
N GLU A 20 9.75 -14.46 -0.75
CA GLU A 20 10.80 -15.19 -0.03
C GLU A 20 12.18 -14.53 -0.17
N SER A 21 12.42 -13.83 -1.29
CA SER A 21 13.66 -13.05 -1.47
C SER A 21 13.80 -11.88 -0.47
N VAL A 22 12.70 -11.47 0.15
CA VAL A 22 12.67 -10.39 1.17
C VAL A 22 12.40 -10.96 2.57
N TYR A 23 11.54 -11.98 2.69
CA TYR A 23 11.03 -12.49 3.97
C TYR A 23 11.58 -13.87 4.36
N GLY A 24 12.54 -14.39 3.59
CA GLY A 24 13.14 -15.70 3.82
C GLY A 24 12.30 -16.84 3.24
N ASP A 25 12.87 -18.04 3.17
CA ASP A 25 12.18 -19.22 2.66
C ASP A 25 11.01 -19.60 3.58
N PHE A 26 9.79 -19.65 3.03
CA PHE A 26 8.60 -19.97 3.82
C PHE A 26 8.48 -21.47 4.12
N CYS A 27 9.16 -22.33 3.36
CA CYS A 27 9.21 -23.78 3.58
C CYS A 27 10.07 -24.15 4.80
N ASP A 28 11.04 -23.32 5.15
CA ASP A 28 11.91 -23.51 6.32
C ASP A 28 11.22 -23.17 7.65
N ILE A 29 10.04 -22.55 7.60
CA ILE A 29 9.30 -22.10 8.79
C ILE A 29 8.57 -23.27 9.43
N LYS A 30 9.16 -23.82 10.50
CA LYS A 30 8.55 -24.92 11.29
C LYS A 30 7.35 -24.47 12.13
N SER A 31 7.40 -23.24 12.66
CA SER A 31 6.34 -22.67 13.51
C SER A 31 6.08 -21.23 13.06
N PRO A 32 4.98 -20.96 12.34
CA PRO A 32 4.65 -19.62 11.89
C PRO A 32 4.50 -18.61 13.04
N LYS A 33 4.10 -19.08 14.23
CA LYS A 33 3.91 -18.22 15.42
C LYS A 33 5.23 -17.69 15.99
N ASP A 34 6.32 -18.43 15.81
CA ASP A 34 7.65 -18.07 16.30
C ASP A 34 8.49 -17.37 15.23
N TRP A 35 7.98 -17.30 13.99
CA TRP A 35 8.67 -16.63 12.90
C TRP A 35 8.90 -15.16 13.23
N THR A 36 10.14 -14.72 12.96
CA THR A 36 10.53 -13.33 12.99
C THR A 36 11.00 -12.99 11.59
N PRO A 37 10.41 -11.97 10.92
CA PRO A 37 10.81 -11.64 9.57
C PRO A 37 12.31 -11.31 9.53
N PRO A 38 13.06 -11.77 8.53
CA PRO A 38 14.45 -11.39 8.39
C PRO A 38 14.58 -9.87 8.18
N PRO A 39 15.72 -9.24 8.53
CA PRO A 39 15.92 -7.81 8.43
C PRO A 39 16.23 -7.35 6.99
N ALA A 40 15.57 -7.93 5.99
CA ALA A 40 15.86 -7.74 4.56
C ALA A 40 14.84 -6.83 3.83
N SER A 41 13.87 -6.28 4.55
CA SER A 41 12.93 -5.25 4.04
C SER A 41 13.61 -3.93 3.67
N GLY A 42 14.88 -3.76 4.08
CA GLY A 42 15.66 -2.54 3.97
C GLY A 42 15.47 -1.63 5.18
N GLY A 43 16.13 -0.48 5.18
CA GLY A 43 15.95 0.54 6.22
C GLY A 43 16.60 0.23 7.57
N HIS A 44 16.40 1.16 8.50
CA HIS A 44 16.95 1.12 9.85
C HIS A 44 16.40 -0.08 10.64
N ARG A 45 17.32 -0.93 11.13
CA ARG A 45 17.02 -2.21 11.80
C ARG A 45 16.22 -3.19 10.91
N GLY A 46 16.37 -3.07 9.59
CA GLY A 46 15.83 -4.01 8.61
C GLY A 46 14.33 -3.89 8.36
N ARG A 47 13.72 -2.76 8.72
CA ARG A 47 12.31 -2.45 8.42
C ARG A 47 12.19 -1.16 7.63
N TYR A 48 11.33 -1.20 6.62
CA TYR A 48 10.99 -0.06 5.78
C TYR A 48 9.49 -0.09 5.53
N LEU A 49 8.78 0.95 5.99
CA LEU A 49 7.32 0.89 6.19
C LEU A 49 6.55 0.53 4.92
N TRP A 50 6.98 1.06 3.76
CA TRP A 50 6.36 0.73 2.47
C TRP A 50 6.53 -0.74 2.09
N THR A 51 7.76 -1.25 2.18
CA THR A 51 8.09 -2.62 1.82
C THR A 51 7.30 -3.59 2.71
N ASP A 52 7.24 -3.30 4.01
CA ASP A 52 6.52 -4.13 4.97
C ASP A 52 4.99 -4.03 4.81
N ALA A 53 4.45 -2.86 4.43
CA ALA A 53 3.01 -2.72 4.15
C ALA A 53 2.59 -3.59 2.96
N PHE A 54 3.33 -3.52 1.85
CA PHE A 54 3.17 -4.43 0.72
C PHE A 54 3.38 -5.88 1.14
N GLY A 55 4.36 -6.14 2.01
CA GLY A 55 4.62 -7.46 2.55
C GLY A 55 3.42 -8.09 3.25
N VAL A 56 2.78 -7.33 4.14
CA VAL A 56 1.55 -7.76 4.83
C VAL A 56 0.44 -8.06 3.82
N ILE A 57 0.16 -7.12 2.91
CA ILE A 57 -0.92 -7.28 1.93
C ILE A 57 -0.67 -8.51 1.04
N ASN A 58 0.59 -8.72 0.63
CA ASN A 58 0.99 -9.86 -0.18
C ASN A 58 0.89 -11.18 0.57
N LEU A 59 1.23 -11.24 1.86
CA LEU A 59 1.01 -12.44 2.68
C LEU A 59 -0.49 -12.78 2.81
N LEU A 60 -1.36 -11.77 2.89
CA LEU A 60 -2.81 -11.99 2.89
C LEU A 60 -3.33 -12.48 1.52
N THR A 61 -2.77 -11.97 0.42
CA THR A 61 -3.01 -12.53 -0.93
C THR A 61 -2.61 -14.00 -0.97
N MET A 62 -1.40 -14.35 -0.51
CA MET A 62 -0.95 -15.74 -0.47
C MET A 62 -1.86 -16.64 0.36
N HIS A 63 -2.28 -16.19 1.55
CA HIS A 63 -3.24 -16.94 2.37
C HIS A 63 -4.49 -17.32 1.58
N LYS A 64 -5.09 -16.37 0.84
CA LYS A 64 -6.28 -16.65 0.04
C LYS A 64 -6.00 -17.54 -1.17
N GLU A 65 -4.93 -17.29 -1.92
CA GLU A 65 -4.60 -18.09 -3.11
C GLU A 65 -4.28 -19.55 -2.77
N TYR A 66 -3.56 -19.80 -1.67
CA TYR A 66 -3.26 -21.16 -1.23
C TYR A 66 -4.50 -21.90 -0.71
N ASN A 67 -5.35 -21.23 0.07
CA ASN A 67 -6.58 -21.83 0.61
C ASN A 67 -7.59 -22.16 -0.50
N ARG A 68 -7.65 -21.38 -1.59
CA ARG A 68 -8.50 -21.68 -2.76
C ARG A 68 -8.18 -23.00 -3.43
N THR A 69 -6.92 -23.42 -3.41
CA THR A 69 -6.47 -24.62 -4.14
C THR A 69 -6.42 -25.89 -3.28
N GLY A 70 -6.81 -25.81 -2.00
CA GLY A 70 -6.86 -26.97 -1.10
C GLY A 70 -5.51 -27.65 -0.90
N GLY A 71 -4.41 -26.88 -0.95
CA GLY A 71 -3.05 -27.41 -0.86
C GLY A 71 -2.84 -28.26 0.40
N VAL A 72 -2.55 -29.54 0.20
CA VAL A 72 -2.61 -30.63 1.21
C VAL A 72 -1.54 -30.52 2.33
N HIS A 73 -0.69 -29.50 2.33
CA HIS A 73 0.50 -29.44 3.20
C HIS A 73 0.76 -28.12 3.92
N MET A 74 -0.09 -27.11 3.81
CA MET A 74 0.04 -25.87 4.60
C MET A 74 -1.03 -25.84 5.68
N GLN A 75 -0.65 -25.49 6.92
CA GLN A 75 -1.64 -25.12 7.93
C GLN A 75 -2.49 -23.97 7.35
N ASP A 76 -3.82 -24.10 7.41
CA ASP A 76 -4.80 -23.16 6.81
C ASP A 76 -4.49 -21.67 7.08
N ASP A 77 -3.80 -21.37 8.20
CA ASP A 77 -3.48 -20.02 8.65
C ASP A 77 -1.97 -19.65 8.62
N GLN A 78 -1.12 -20.37 7.89
CA GLN A 78 0.32 -20.08 7.85
C GLN A 78 0.59 -18.63 7.45
N TYR A 79 0.19 -18.21 6.25
CA TYR A 79 0.48 -16.87 5.74
C TYR A 79 -0.26 -15.77 6.51
N LEU A 80 -1.47 -16.05 7.01
CA LEU A 80 -2.19 -15.15 7.90
C LEU A 80 -1.41 -14.92 9.21
N THR A 81 -0.81 -15.97 9.75
CA THR A 81 0.07 -15.90 10.92
C THR A 81 1.35 -15.12 10.63
N LEU A 82 1.98 -15.32 9.47
CA LEU A 82 3.16 -14.55 9.06
C LEU A 82 2.82 -13.06 8.91
N ALA A 83 1.66 -12.72 8.33
CA ALA A 83 1.20 -11.33 8.21
C ALA A 83 1.06 -10.67 9.59
N ARG A 84 0.45 -11.36 10.55
CA ARG A 84 0.39 -10.90 11.95
C ARG A 84 1.78 -10.67 12.56
N ARG A 85 2.71 -11.62 12.38
CA ARG A 85 4.08 -11.50 12.91
C ARG A 85 4.85 -10.34 12.29
N LEU A 86 4.62 -10.06 11.01
CA LEU A 86 5.19 -8.90 10.33
C LEU A 86 4.63 -7.59 10.91
N ILE A 87 3.30 -7.50 11.13
CA ILE A 87 2.67 -6.35 11.80
C ILE A 87 3.27 -6.11 13.18
N GLU A 88 3.35 -7.15 14.02
CA GLU A 88 3.94 -7.07 15.36
C GLU A 88 5.39 -6.56 15.31
N THR A 89 6.18 -7.06 14.37
CA THR A 89 7.58 -6.68 14.22
C THR A 89 7.74 -5.23 13.75
N VAL A 90 6.89 -4.78 12.82
CA VAL A 90 6.87 -3.39 12.36
C VAL A 90 6.51 -2.45 13.51
N HIS A 91 5.49 -2.77 14.31
CA HIS A 91 5.13 -1.93 15.47
C HIS A 91 6.26 -1.88 16.51
N GLN A 92 6.94 -3.01 16.76
CA GLN A 92 8.07 -3.06 17.68
C GLN A 92 9.30 -2.27 17.20
N VAL A 93 9.53 -2.20 15.89
CA VAL A 93 10.70 -1.50 15.32
C VAL A 93 10.37 -0.05 14.98
N LEU A 94 9.36 0.18 14.14
CA LEU A 94 9.00 1.49 13.57
C LEU A 94 8.05 2.30 14.46
N GLY A 95 7.36 1.67 15.42
CA GLY A 95 6.57 2.36 16.46
C GLY A 95 7.37 2.79 17.69
N ARG A 96 8.71 2.63 17.64
CA ARG A 96 9.64 3.02 18.70
C ARG A 96 10.67 4.03 18.23
N THR A 97 11.29 4.71 19.18
CA THR A 97 12.50 5.53 18.97
C THR A 97 13.60 4.70 18.29
N ARG A 98 14.56 5.35 17.63
CA ARG A 98 15.60 4.65 16.84
C ARG A 98 16.45 3.70 17.69
N ASP A 99 16.78 4.09 18.92
CA ASP A 99 17.45 3.22 19.91
C ASP A 99 16.59 2.03 20.37
N GLY A 100 15.29 2.02 20.05
CA GLY A 100 14.31 1.01 20.40
C GLY A 100 13.92 0.99 21.87
N ARG A 101 14.32 2.00 22.67
CA ARG A 101 14.09 2.01 24.12
C ARG A 101 12.66 2.41 24.47
N SER A 102 12.12 3.39 23.75
CA SER A 102 10.81 3.98 24.07
C SER A 102 9.85 3.88 22.88
N PRO A 103 8.53 3.78 23.13
CA PRO A 103 7.52 4.08 22.12
C PRO A 103 7.71 5.50 21.56
N LEU A 104 7.21 5.76 20.34
CA LEU A 104 7.18 7.11 19.80
C LEU A 104 6.31 8.04 20.68
N PRO A 105 6.65 9.33 20.81
CA PRO A 105 5.87 10.29 21.59
C PRO A 105 4.39 10.30 21.18
N GLY A 106 3.49 10.12 22.15
CA GLY A 106 2.04 10.02 21.93
C GLY A 106 1.50 8.57 21.96
N ALA A 107 2.36 7.55 21.84
CA ALA A 107 1.94 6.17 22.01
C ALA A 107 1.70 5.81 23.49
N THR A 108 0.67 4.99 23.73
CA THR A 108 0.31 4.46 25.06
C THR A 108 -0.04 2.98 24.96
N GLU A 109 -0.24 2.28 26.08
CA GLU A 109 -0.65 0.87 26.07
C GLU A 109 -1.98 0.64 25.33
N HIS A 110 -2.95 1.54 25.52
CA HIS A 110 -4.27 1.47 24.87
C HIS A 110 -4.30 2.09 23.46
N ASN A 111 -3.30 2.91 23.12
CA ASN A 111 -3.12 3.52 21.81
C ASN A 111 -1.66 3.37 21.36
N PRO A 112 -1.21 2.14 21.02
CA PRO A 112 0.18 1.87 20.68
C PRO A 112 0.67 2.60 19.42
N LEU A 113 -0.26 3.00 18.54
CA LEU A 113 0.05 3.76 17.33
C LEU A 113 -0.20 5.28 17.48
N GLY A 114 -0.41 5.75 18.71
CA GLY A 114 -0.68 7.15 19.04
C GLY A 114 0.45 8.12 18.72
N GLY A 115 1.68 7.61 18.55
CA GLY A 115 2.84 8.37 18.10
C GLY A 115 3.13 8.23 16.60
N GLY A 116 2.29 7.54 15.85
CA GLY A 116 2.53 7.23 14.45
C GLY A 116 3.52 6.08 14.24
N LEU A 117 4.12 6.02 13.05
CA LEU A 117 5.17 5.05 12.69
C LEU A 117 6.26 5.74 11.89
N ARG A 118 7.52 5.44 12.22
CA ARG A 118 8.67 5.87 11.40
C ARG A 118 8.64 5.20 10.03
N ILE A 119 9.14 5.88 9.01
CA ILE A 119 9.36 5.30 7.67
C ILE A 119 10.48 4.25 7.68
N GLY A 120 11.48 4.40 8.58
CA GLY A 120 12.56 3.46 8.74
C GLY A 120 13.76 3.74 7.82
N LYS A 121 14.02 4.99 7.44
CA LYS A 121 15.26 5.30 6.71
C LYS A 121 16.51 5.21 7.62
N THR A 122 17.64 4.84 7.02
CA THR A 122 18.90 4.64 7.75
C THR A 122 19.42 5.93 8.37
N ASP A 123 19.36 7.03 7.63
CA ASP A 123 19.76 8.35 8.15
C ASP A 123 18.69 8.90 9.08
N GLU A 124 19.10 9.60 10.14
CA GLU A 124 18.21 10.07 11.21
C GLU A 124 17.52 11.39 10.89
N ASP A 125 18.29 12.42 10.53
CA ASP A 125 17.81 13.80 10.45
C ASP A 125 17.94 14.39 9.05
N GLY A 126 16.82 14.90 8.52
CA GLY A 126 16.80 15.61 7.25
C GLY A 126 15.52 15.39 6.44
N PRO A 127 15.31 16.18 5.37
CA PRO A 127 14.15 16.03 4.49
C PRO A 127 14.10 14.64 3.84
N ASP A 128 15.25 14.03 3.54
CA ASP A 128 15.35 12.71 2.91
C ASP A 128 15.67 11.56 3.87
N CYS A 129 15.67 11.82 5.18
CA CYS A 129 16.05 10.85 6.22
C CYS A 129 14.82 10.21 6.86
N ASP A 130 14.93 9.64 8.06
CA ASP A 130 13.80 9.09 8.79
C ASP A 130 12.76 10.17 9.13
N GLY A 131 11.61 9.74 9.66
CA GLY A 131 10.47 10.61 9.90
C GLY A 131 9.17 9.87 9.64
N GLN A 132 8.10 10.62 9.41
CA GLN A 132 6.79 10.04 9.09
C GLN A 132 6.27 10.65 7.79
N TYR A 133 5.90 9.78 6.85
CA TYR A 133 5.34 10.18 5.56
C TYR A 133 3.87 9.79 5.52
N HIS A 134 3.00 10.75 5.17
CA HIS A 134 1.56 10.54 5.17
C HIS A 134 1.15 9.35 4.30
N HIS A 135 1.60 9.35 3.05
CA HIS A 135 1.31 8.30 2.08
C HIS A 135 1.76 6.89 2.53
N TYR A 136 2.86 6.79 3.27
CA TYR A 136 3.35 5.48 3.75
C TYR A 136 2.49 4.98 4.90
N LEU A 137 2.06 5.90 5.77
CA LEU A 137 1.16 5.61 6.87
C LEU A 137 -0.22 5.17 6.37
N THR A 138 -0.74 5.77 5.30
CA THR A 138 -2.04 5.37 4.72
C THR A 138 -1.99 3.96 4.09
N ILE A 139 -0.90 3.58 3.42
CA ILE A 139 -0.76 2.19 2.95
C ILE A 139 -0.64 1.20 4.12
N TRP A 140 0.03 1.59 5.21
CA TRP A 140 0.06 0.76 6.41
C TRP A 140 -1.32 0.62 7.07
N MET A 141 -2.10 1.70 7.16
CA MET A 141 -3.50 1.66 7.61
C MET A 141 -4.33 0.71 6.73
N PHE A 142 -4.12 0.77 5.41
CA PHE A 142 -4.77 -0.14 4.47
C PHE A 142 -4.38 -1.60 4.75
N ALA A 143 -3.09 -1.90 4.95
CA ALA A 143 -2.62 -3.25 5.29
C ALA A 143 -3.28 -3.79 6.57
N LEU A 144 -3.40 -2.96 7.61
CA LEU A 144 -4.09 -3.30 8.86
C LEU A 144 -5.60 -3.54 8.64
N ASN A 145 -6.26 -2.72 7.83
CA ASN A 145 -7.65 -2.93 7.46
C ASN A 145 -7.85 -4.24 6.71
N ARG A 146 -6.99 -4.55 5.73
CA ARG A 146 -7.03 -5.83 5.00
C ARG A 146 -6.80 -7.02 5.93
N MET A 147 -5.91 -6.89 6.92
CA MET A 147 -5.73 -7.91 7.97
C MET A 147 -7.01 -8.11 8.79
N ALA A 148 -7.71 -7.03 9.15
CA ALA A 148 -8.99 -7.11 9.86
C ALA A 148 -10.04 -7.88 9.05
N VAL A 149 -10.17 -7.56 7.76
CA VAL A 149 -11.12 -8.22 6.86
C VAL A 149 -10.77 -9.70 6.65
N ALA A 150 -9.50 -10.01 6.40
CA ALA A 150 -9.06 -11.38 6.13
C ALA A 150 -9.16 -12.30 7.36
N SER A 151 -8.85 -11.77 8.56
CA SER A 151 -8.86 -12.56 9.81
C SER A 151 -10.19 -12.51 10.59
N GLY A 152 -11.08 -11.56 10.27
CA GLY A 152 -12.25 -11.24 11.09
C GLY A 152 -11.92 -10.53 12.41
N ASN A 153 -10.66 -10.25 12.71
CA ASN A 153 -10.25 -9.58 13.95
C ASN A 153 -10.22 -8.05 13.78
N MET A 154 -11.26 -7.37 14.26
CA MET A 154 -11.42 -5.92 14.11
C MET A 154 -10.38 -5.09 14.85
N HIS A 155 -9.63 -5.67 15.78
CA HIS A 155 -8.52 -4.99 16.46
C HIS A 155 -7.52 -4.34 15.49
N TYR A 156 -7.28 -4.96 14.33
CA TYR A 156 -6.38 -4.38 13.33
C TYR A 156 -6.97 -3.11 12.69
N ASN A 157 -8.29 -3.06 12.46
CA ASN A 157 -8.94 -1.84 11.97
C ASN A 157 -8.95 -0.75 13.06
N ASP A 158 -9.14 -1.12 14.32
CA ASP A 158 -9.03 -0.20 15.45
C ASP A 158 -7.63 0.42 15.54
N GLN A 159 -6.57 -0.38 15.35
CA GLN A 159 -5.20 0.11 15.27
C GLN A 159 -5.00 1.05 14.07
N ALA A 160 -5.59 0.74 12.91
CA ALA A 160 -5.54 1.64 11.75
C ALA A 160 -6.22 2.99 12.05
N ILE A 161 -7.36 2.98 12.74
CA ILE A 161 -8.09 4.19 13.16
C ILE A 161 -7.30 4.99 14.21
N GLN A 162 -6.66 4.30 15.17
CA GLN A 162 -5.75 4.92 16.12
C GLN A 162 -4.62 5.68 15.43
N LEU A 163 -3.98 5.02 14.45
CA LEU A 163 -2.94 5.64 13.64
C LEU A 163 -3.47 6.84 12.85
N ALA A 164 -4.65 6.69 12.23
CA ALA A 164 -5.32 7.73 11.45
C ALA A 164 -5.56 8.99 12.29
N ARG A 165 -6.17 8.85 13.47
CA ARG A 165 -6.44 9.95 14.40
C ARG A 165 -5.17 10.60 14.94
N ALA A 166 -4.14 9.81 15.21
CA ALA A 166 -2.87 10.31 15.75
C ALA A 166 -2.14 11.24 14.75
N ILE A 167 -2.07 10.82 13.49
CA ILE A 167 -1.26 11.51 12.49
C ILE A 167 -2.02 12.64 11.80
N HIS A 168 -3.33 12.49 11.57
CA HIS A 168 -4.13 13.46 10.83
C HIS A 168 -3.93 14.93 11.25
N PRO A 169 -4.10 15.34 12.51
CA PRO A 169 -3.94 16.75 12.90
C PRO A 169 -2.51 17.28 12.71
N ARG A 170 -1.51 16.41 12.61
CA ARG A 170 -0.09 16.77 12.47
C ARG A 170 0.30 17.04 11.02
N PHE A 171 -0.35 16.36 10.09
CA PHE A 171 -0.10 16.51 8.65
C PHE A 171 -0.91 17.65 8.00
N PHE A 172 -1.78 18.33 8.75
CA PHE A 172 -2.61 19.42 8.24
C PHE A 172 -2.12 20.80 8.72
N VAL A 173 -2.08 21.76 7.79
CA VAL A 173 -1.80 23.18 8.03
C VAL A 173 -3.06 23.97 7.75
N ASP A 174 -3.36 24.97 8.60
CA ASP A 174 -4.58 25.78 8.52
C ASP A 174 -5.86 24.90 8.50
N ARG A 175 -5.84 23.77 9.22
CA ARG A 175 -6.86 22.70 9.21
C ARG A 175 -8.30 23.22 9.32
N LYS A 176 -8.52 24.18 10.23
CA LYS A 176 -9.85 24.74 10.53
C LYS A 176 -10.32 25.81 9.53
N THR A 177 -9.51 26.14 8.53
CA THR A 177 -9.90 27.07 7.46
C THR A 177 -10.67 26.34 6.35
N ALA A 178 -11.28 27.12 5.45
CA ALA A 178 -11.96 26.59 4.27
C ALA A 178 -10.99 25.96 3.23
N ARG A 179 -9.69 26.28 3.31
CA ARG A 179 -8.68 25.85 2.33
C ARG A 179 -7.47 25.24 3.04
N PRO A 180 -7.65 24.15 3.80
CA PRO A 180 -6.56 23.51 4.51
C PRO A 180 -5.49 23.01 3.53
N ARG A 181 -4.25 22.93 4.01
CA ARG A 181 -3.09 22.34 3.31
C ARG A 181 -2.63 21.10 4.03
N MET A 182 -1.90 20.26 3.31
CA MET A 182 -1.16 19.15 3.91
C MET A 182 0.34 19.44 3.87
N VAL A 183 1.11 18.68 4.63
CA VAL A 183 2.57 18.59 4.48
C VAL A 183 2.92 17.17 4.12
N TRP A 184 3.97 16.99 3.32
CA TRP A 184 4.33 15.68 2.80
C TRP A 184 5.02 14.79 3.84
N LYS A 185 5.84 15.41 4.70
CA LYS A 185 6.65 14.69 5.69
C LYS A 185 6.76 15.44 7.01
N MET A 186 6.61 14.68 8.09
CA MET A 186 6.81 15.11 9.48
C MET A 186 8.07 14.49 10.10
N SER A 187 8.59 15.11 11.16
CA SER A 187 9.62 14.53 12.02
C SER A 187 9.14 13.23 12.69
N MET A 188 10.07 12.41 13.19
CA MET A 188 9.74 11.11 13.81
C MET A 188 8.77 11.21 14.99
N ASP A 189 8.84 12.31 15.73
CA ASP A 189 7.98 12.64 16.89
C ASP A 189 6.73 13.46 16.51
N LEU A 190 6.50 13.70 15.21
CA LEU A 190 5.40 14.51 14.67
C LEU A 190 5.37 15.97 15.16
N SER A 191 6.46 16.48 15.74
CA SER A 191 6.51 17.84 16.31
C SER A 191 6.63 18.94 15.26
N ARG A 192 7.21 18.66 14.09
CA ARG A 192 7.43 19.66 13.02
C ARG A 192 7.42 19.04 11.61
N PRO A 193 7.03 19.82 10.59
CA PRO A 193 7.22 19.41 9.20
C PRO A 193 8.70 19.37 8.83
N LEU A 194 9.09 18.33 8.10
CA LEU A 194 10.41 18.19 7.48
C LEU A 194 10.38 18.55 6.00
N VAL A 195 9.25 18.29 5.34
CA VAL A 195 9.01 18.73 3.96
C VAL A 195 7.61 19.32 3.89
N SER A 196 7.55 20.64 3.69
CA SER A 196 6.32 21.44 3.77
C SER A 196 5.54 21.50 2.45
N SER A 197 6.07 20.93 1.36
CA SER A 197 5.29 20.73 0.14
C SER A 197 4.17 19.73 0.38
N GLU A 198 3.13 19.76 -0.44
CA GLU A 198 2.08 18.75 -0.42
C GLU A 198 2.45 17.56 -1.30
N GLY A 199 2.32 16.35 -0.77
CA GLY A 199 2.40 15.16 -1.61
C GLY A 199 1.28 15.13 -2.65
N ASN A 200 1.58 14.51 -3.80
CA ASN A 200 0.58 14.41 -4.86
C ASN A 200 -0.59 13.53 -4.38
N LEU A 201 -0.31 12.36 -3.85
CA LEU A 201 -1.34 11.37 -3.54
C LEU A 201 -1.97 11.55 -2.15
N ASP A 202 -1.26 12.19 -1.21
CA ASP A 202 -1.62 12.27 0.21
C ASP A 202 -3.11 12.63 0.46
N PRO A 203 -3.72 13.62 -0.21
CA PRO A 203 -5.12 13.95 0.02
C PRO A 203 -6.09 12.87 -0.48
N ILE A 204 -5.77 12.22 -1.60
CA ILE A 204 -6.61 11.21 -2.24
C ILE A 204 -6.54 9.92 -1.43
N ASP A 205 -5.34 9.49 -1.03
CA ASP A 205 -5.16 8.29 -0.21
C ASP A 205 -5.75 8.50 1.18
N GLY A 206 -5.52 9.65 1.80
CA GLY A 206 -6.14 10.00 3.06
C GLY A 206 -7.66 9.92 2.97
N PHE A 207 -8.25 10.50 1.93
CA PHE A 207 -9.69 10.45 1.71
C PHE A 207 -10.23 9.03 1.53
N VAL A 208 -9.60 8.21 0.70
CA VAL A 208 -10.07 6.84 0.40
C VAL A 208 -9.83 5.91 1.59
N ILE A 209 -8.60 5.86 2.11
CA ILE A 209 -8.25 4.92 3.18
C ILE A 209 -9.09 5.20 4.43
N PHE A 210 -9.26 6.46 4.84
CA PHE A 210 -10.05 6.77 6.03
C PHE A 210 -11.52 6.36 5.86
N ARG A 211 -12.08 6.47 4.65
CA ARG A 211 -13.42 5.95 4.34
C ARG A 211 -13.50 4.44 4.42
N LEU A 212 -12.47 3.71 3.96
CA LEU A 212 -12.41 2.25 4.11
C LEU A 212 -12.36 1.85 5.59
N LEU A 213 -11.53 2.53 6.41
CA LEU A 213 -11.46 2.28 7.85
C LEU A 213 -12.81 2.51 8.54
N GLN A 214 -13.48 3.62 8.21
CA GLN A 214 -14.81 3.95 8.75
C GLN A 214 -15.88 2.97 8.29
N ALA A 215 -15.86 2.55 7.02
CA ALA A 215 -16.81 1.57 6.52
C ALA A 215 -16.65 0.21 7.22
N THR A 216 -15.42 -0.21 7.50
CA THR A 216 -15.16 -1.42 8.31
C THR A 216 -15.62 -1.25 9.75
N ALA A 217 -15.36 -0.10 10.40
CA ALA A 217 -15.83 0.17 11.77
C ALA A 217 -17.36 0.25 11.89
N ALA A 218 -18.05 0.66 10.82
CA ALA A 218 -19.51 0.67 10.78
C ALA A 218 -20.12 -0.74 10.97
N THR A 219 -19.39 -1.80 10.60
CA THR A 219 -19.85 -3.20 10.79
C THR A 219 -19.95 -3.60 12.26
N THR A 220 -19.21 -2.91 13.14
CA THR A 220 -19.25 -3.08 14.60
C THR A 220 -19.95 -1.93 15.33
N GLY A 221 -20.59 -1.03 14.59
CA GLY A 221 -21.49 0.00 15.13
C GLY A 221 -20.94 1.44 15.20
N ASP A 222 -19.70 1.70 14.78
CA ASP A 222 -19.12 3.06 14.76
C ASP A 222 -19.00 3.59 13.33
N ALA A 223 -20.12 4.08 12.78
CA ALA A 223 -20.22 4.51 11.39
C ALA A 223 -19.65 5.92 11.11
N HIS A 224 -19.28 6.67 12.15
CA HIS A 224 -18.89 8.10 12.08
C HIS A 224 -17.51 8.37 12.71
N VAL A 225 -16.72 7.31 12.90
CA VAL A 225 -15.45 7.32 13.65
C VAL A 225 -14.38 8.29 13.10
N LEU A 226 -14.45 8.65 11.82
CA LEU A 226 -13.47 9.49 11.11
C LEU A 226 -14.11 10.61 10.25
N ASP A 227 -15.36 11.01 10.55
CA ASP A 227 -16.10 11.98 9.75
C ASP A 227 -15.36 13.33 9.58
N GLU A 228 -14.76 13.84 10.67
CA GLU A 228 -14.00 15.08 10.62
C GLU A 228 -12.77 14.97 9.71
N GLU A 229 -12.00 13.90 9.85
CA GLU A 229 -10.79 13.66 9.07
C GLU A 229 -11.11 13.49 7.58
N ILE A 230 -12.16 12.72 7.26
CA ILE A 230 -12.63 12.53 5.88
C ILE A 230 -13.07 13.86 5.27
N ALA A 231 -13.80 14.69 6.02
CA ALA A 231 -14.22 16.02 5.56
C ALA A 231 -13.03 16.96 5.31
N ASP A 232 -11.97 16.85 6.10
CA ASP A 232 -10.76 17.66 5.96
C ASP A 232 -10.00 17.30 4.67
N TYR A 233 -9.82 16.00 4.35
CA TYR A 233 -9.24 15.58 3.07
C TYR A 233 -10.09 16.04 1.89
N ARG A 234 -11.43 15.96 1.99
CA ARG A 234 -12.33 16.45 0.93
C ARG A 234 -12.07 17.93 0.64
N ARG A 235 -11.94 18.78 1.66
CA ARG A 235 -11.61 20.21 1.48
C ARG A 235 -10.26 20.41 0.78
N VAL A 236 -9.26 19.59 1.08
CA VAL A 236 -7.95 19.65 0.39
C VAL A 236 -8.10 19.27 -1.09
N MET A 237 -8.81 18.18 -1.40
CA MET A 237 -9.07 17.74 -2.76
C MET A 237 -9.81 18.82 -3.58
N ASP A 238 -10.89 19.39 -3.03
CA ASP A 238 -11.68 20.42 -3.69
C ASP A 238 -10.84 21.67 -4.00
N ARG A 239 -9.97 22.05 -3.06
CA ARG A 239 -9.06 23.19 -3.22
C ARG A 239 -7.98 22.94 -4.28
N LYS A 240 -7.49 21.70 -4.44
CA LYS A 240 -6.51 21.33 -5.50
C LYS A 240 -7.16 21.24 -6.87
N GLY A 241 -8.46 20.95 -6.91
CA GLY A 241 -9.24 20.94 -8.14
C GLY A 241 -8.82 19.83 -9.11
N GLN A 242 -9.18 20.03 -10.38
CA GLN A 242 -9.14 18.99 -11.41
C GLN A 242 -7.82 18.93 -12.21
N HIS A 243 -6.79 19.69 -11.85
CA HIS A 243 -5.53 19.74 -12.63
C HIS A 243 -4.37 18.94 -12.01
N PHE A 244 -4.69 18.00 -11.13
CA PHE A 244 -3.74 17.42 -10.19
C PHE A 244 -3.43 15.95 -10.47
N VAL A 245 -3.11 15.63 -11.72
CA VAL A 245 -2.66 14.29 -12.13
C VAL A 245 -1.17 14.37 -12.46
N SER A 246 -0.40 13.47 -11.84
CA SER A 246 1.05 13.39 -12.04
C SER A 246 1.40 12.84 -13.42
N LYS A 247 2.62 13.11 -13.87
CA LYS A 247 3.22 12.45 -15.06
C LYS A 247 4.16 11.31 -14.66
N ASP A 248 4.37 11.11 -13.36
CA ASP A 248 5.21 10.03 -12.86
C ASP A 248 4.45 8.68 -12.95
N PRO A 249 5.07 7.62 -13.50
CA PRO A 249 4.42 6.32 -13.67
C PRO A 249 3.93 5.70 -12.35
N LEU A 250 4.70 5.84 -11.27
CA LEU A 250 4.32 5.30 -9.97
C LEU A 250 3.12 6.05 -9.42
N ASP A 251 3.15 7.38 -9.46
CA ASP A 251 2.03 8.19 -9.00
C ASP A 251 0.74 7.87 -9.77
N LEU A 252 0.82 7.70 -11.10
CA LEU A 252 -0.33 7.31 -11.93
C LEU A 252 -0.88 5.94 -11.52
N GLY A 253 -0.01 4.96 -11.31
CA GLY A 253 -0.37 3.64 -10.82
C GLY A 253 -1.08 3.66 -9.47
N MET A 254 -0.44 4.28 -8.48
CA MET A 254 -1.00 4.39 -7.15
C MET A 254 -2.29 5.22 -7.12
N THR A 255 -2.42 6.24 -7.99
CA THR A 255 -3.67 6.99 -8.16
C THR A 255 -4.79 6.09 -8.69
N LEU A 256 -4.53 5.27 -9.71
CA LEU A 256 -5.52 4.30 -10.22
C LEU A 256 -5.93 3.30 -9.15
N TRP A 257 -4.95 2.74 -8.42
CA TRP A 257 -5.24 1.87 -7.28
C TRP A 257 -6.06 2.59 -6.20
N THR A 258 -5.83 3.86 -5.90
CA THR A 258 -6.65 4.53 -4.89
C THR A 258 -8.05 4.86 -5.42
N ALA A 259 -8.17 5.26 -6.70
CA ALA A 259 -9.43 5.66 -7.31
C ALA A 259 -10.38 4.48 -7.58
N HIS A 260 -9.87 3.28 -7.87
CA HIS A 260 -10.71 2.12 -8.25
C HIS A 260 -11.75 1.74 -7.19
N TRP A 261 -11.46 2.03 -5.92
CA TRP A 261 -12.38 1.80 -4.79
C TRP A 261 -13.74 2.50 -4.95
N PHE A 262 -13.78 3.61 -5.69
CA PHE A 262 -14.99 4.42 -5.87
C PHE A 262 -15.30 4.78 -7.33
N ALA A 263 -14.51 4.31 -8.30
CA ALA A 263 -14.65 4.69 -9.71
C ALA A 263 -16.04 4.39 -10.28
N GLU A 264 -16.61 3.22 -9.96
CA GLU A 264 -17.92 2.80 -10.43
C GLU A 264 -19.11 3.46 -9.69
N THR A 265 -18.85 4.16 -8.57
CA THR A 265 -19.91 4.70 -7.71
C THR A 265 -19.88 6.21 -7.55
N GLU A 266 -18.73 6.87 -7.77
CA GLU A 266 -18.55 8.29 -7.51
C GLU A 266 -17.84 9.02 -8.66
N LYS A 267 -18.46 10.12 -9.11
CA LYS A 267 -17.99 10.90 -10.26
C LYS A 267 -16.56 11.44 -10.12
N TRP A 268 -16.13 11.80 -8.91
CA TRP A 268 -14.78 12.33 -8.70
C TRP A 268 -13.71 11.27 -9.00
N ALA A 269 -13.99 10.01 -8.66
CA ALA A 269 -13.08 8.88 -8.84
C ALA A 269 -13.03 8.47 -10.32
N SER A 270 -14.18 8.29 -10.98
CA SER A 270 -14.21 7.99 -12.42
C SER A 270 -13.56 9.09 -13.27
N SER A 271 -13.75 10.36 -12.91
CA SER A 271 -13.08 11.49 -13.60
C SER A 271 -11.57 11.50 -13.35
N LEU A 272 -11.10 11.00 -12.21
CA LEU A 272 -9.67 10.85 -11.90
C LEU A 272 -9.06 9.69 -12.70
N VAL A 273 -9.74 8.54 -12.78
CA VAL A 273 -9.34 7.41 -13.63
C VAL A 273 -9.21 7.83 -15.09
N ALA A 274 -10.20 8.54 -15.64
CA ALA A 274 -10.18 9.00 -17.03
C ALA A 274 -8.94 9.87 -17.33
N ARG A 275 -8.59 10.80 -16.43
CA ARG A 275 -7.39 11.63 -16.59
C ARG A 275 -6.09 10.84 -16.44
N CYS A 276 -6.06 9.86 -15.53
CA CYS A 276 -4.91 8.95 -15.42
C CYS A 276 -4.74 8.16 -16.72
N PHE A 277 -5.82 7.69 -17.33
CA PHE A 277 -5.80 7.03 -18.64
C PHE A 277 -5.19 7.94 -19.72
N GLU A 278 -5.63 9.20 -19.82
CA GLU A 278 -5.06 10.17 -20.78
C GLU A 278 -3.54 10.36 -20.59
N GLN A 279 -3.07 10.49 -19.34
CA GLN A 279 -1.64 10.63 -19.06
C GLN A 279 -0.86 9.35 -19.37
N LEU A 280 -1.43 8.17 -19.08
CA LEU A 280 -0.81 6.88 -19.39
C LEU A 280 -0.75 6.64 -20.90
N TYR A 281 -1.80 7.00 -21.63
CA TYR A 281 -1.83 6.92 -23.09
C TYR A 281 -0.74 7.82 -23.70
N ASP A 282 -0.63 9.08 -23.26
CA ASP A 282 0.46 9.96 -23.69
C ASP A 282 1.84 9.36 -23.36
N LEU A 283 2.02 8.85 -22.14
CA LEU A 283 3.29 8.29 -21.71
C LEU A 283 3.69 7.02 -22.49
N PHE A 284 2.76 6.09 -22.68
CA PHE A 284 3.04 4.76 -23.24
C PHE A 284 2.95 4.75 -24.76
N GLU A 285 1.93 5.36 -25.35
CA GLU A 285 1.69 5.31 -26.79
C GLU A 285 2.40 6.44 -27.54
N ILE A 286 2.37 7.67 -27.01
CA ILE A 286 2.95 8.84 -27.70
C ILE A 286 4.44 8.97 -27.38
N GLN A 287 4.81 8.96 -26.09
CA GLN A 287 6.20 9.10 -25.65
C GLN A 287 6.99 7.78 -25.67
N ARG A 288 6.33 6.67 -26.04
CA ARG A 288 6.91 5.34 -26.21
C ARG A 288 7.73 4.90 -24.98
N TYR A 289 7.26 5.24 -23.77
CA TYR A 289 8.02 5.06 -22.54
C TYR A 289 8.42 3.60 -22.30
N LEU A 290 7.52 2.65 -22.58
CA LEU A 290 7.79 1.21 -22.40
C LEU A 290 8.77 0.63 -23.43
N GLU A 291 9.08 1.37 -24.51
CA GLU A 291 10.10 0.99 -25.50
C GLU A 291 11.50 1.48 -25.12
N ARG A 292 11.61 2.33 -24.09
CA ARG A 292 12.90 2.80 -23.59
C ARG A 292 13.67 1.64 -22.97
N GLY A 293 15.01 1.71 -23.10
CA GLY A 293 15.90 0.70 -22.55
C GLY A 293 15.70 0.52 -21.04
N ILE A 294 15.73 -0.74 -20.58
CA ILE A 294 15.40 -1.10 -19.18
C ILE A 294 16.22 -0.35 -18.13
N ARG A 295 17.46 0.06 -18.47
CA ARG A 295 18.39 0.76 -17.56
C ARG A 295 18.02 2.21 -17.28
N SER A 296 17.16 2.83 -18.10
CA SER A 296 16.65 4.19 -17.86
C SER A 296 15.28 4.18 -17.18
N ARG A 297 14.78 3.00 -16.82
CA ARG A 297 13.48 2.75 -16.20
C ARG A 297 13.69 2.25 -14.77
N LEU A 298 12.69 2.42 -13.91
CA LEU A 298 12.73 1.99 -12.51
C LEU A 298 11.64 0.95 -12.26
N ALA A 299 12.07 -0.30 -12.01
CA ALA A 299 11.18 -1.45 -11.88
C ALA A 299 10.04 -1.24 -10.88
N PHE A 300 10.34 -0.83 -9.64
CA PHE A 300 9.31 -0.63 -8.62
C PHE A 300 8.26 0.42 -9.02
N ARG A 301 8.66 1.47 -9.77
CA ARG A 301 7.72 2.49 -10.24
C ARG A 301 6.70 1.90 -11.20
N GLU A 302 7.17 1.11 -12.15
CA GLU A 302 6.31 0.47 -13.15
C GLU A 302 5.50 -0.69 -12.57
N PHE A 303 6.02 -1.42 -11.58
CA PHE A 303 5.22 -2.39 -10.85
C PHE A 303 4.07 -1.74 -10.08
N GLY A 304 4.27 -0.54 -9.53
CA GLY A 304 3.17 0.27 -8.98
C GLY A 304 2.16 0.68 -10.06
N THR A 305 2.63 1.02 -11.26
CA THR A 305 1.75 1.25 -12.41
C THR A 305 0.94 0.00 -12.77
N SER A 306 1.59 -1.14 -12.95
CA SER A 306 0.96 -2.42 -13.28
C SER A 306 -0.06 -2.86 -12.22
N LEU A 307 0.23 -2.64 -10.94
CA LEU A 307 -0.72 -2.89 -9.84
C LEU A 307 -2.01 -2.08 -10.01
N GLY A 308 -1.88 -0.75 -10.19
CA GLY A 308 -3.02 0.15 -10.34
C GLY A 308 -3.86 -0.14 -11.58
N LEU A 309 -3.20 -0.37 -12.71
CA LEU A 309 -3.83 -0.75 -13.98
C LEU A 309 -4.69 -2.00 -13.81
N GLN A 310 -4.16 -3.04 -13.16
CA GLN A 310 -4.90 -4.28 -12.96
C GLN A 310 -6.09 -4.10 -12.01
N CYS A 311 -5.90 -3.43 -10.87
CA CYS A 311 -6.98 -3.17 -9.90
C CYS A 311 -8.15 -2.43 -10.56
N GLU A 312 -7.87 -1.41 -11.37
CA GLU A 312 -8.89 -0.66 -12.11
C GLU A 312 -9.53 -1.51 -13.21
N SER A 313 -8.75 -2.30 -13.94
CA SER A 313 -9.26 -3.13 -15.05
C SER A 313 -10.24 -4.23 -14.62
N GLU A 314 -10.17 -4.68 -13.36
CA GLU A 314 -11.09 -5.68 -12.80
C GLU A 314 -12.46 -5.06 -12.47
N GLN A 315 -12.51 -3.75 -12.21
CA GLN A 315 -13.75 -3.05 -11.82
C GLN A 315 -14.38 -2.24 -12.95
N SER A 316 -13.59 -1.80 -13.94
CA SER A 316 -14.01 -0.87 -14.98
C SER A 316 -15.21 -1.40 -15.79
N GLY A 317 -16.29 -0.61 -15.82
CA GLY A 317 -17.41 -0.83 -16.75
C GLY A 317 -17.07 -0.56 -18.23
N ASP A 318 -15.98 0.16 -18.49
CA ASP A 318 -15.46 0.46 -19.83
C ASP A 318 -14.51 -0.67 -20.28
N ARG A 319 -14.99 -1.51 -21.21
CA ARG A 319 -14.27 -2.72 -21.69
C ARG A 319 -13.05 -2.41 -22.53
N GLU A 320 -13.07 -1.31 -23.29
CA GLU A 320 -11.95 -0.93 -24.16
C GLU A 320 -10.79 -0.45 -23.28
N ARG A 321 -11.08 0.47 -22.36
CA ARG A 321 -10.11 0.94 -21.37
C ARG A 321 -9.54 -0.19 -20.51
N ALA A 322 -10.39 -1.11 -20.06
CA ALA A 322 -9.94 -2.26 -19.28
C ALA A 322 -8.99 -3.17 -20.08
N THR A 323 -9.15 -3.25 -21.40
CA THR A 323 -8.26 -4.00 -22.29
C THR A 323 -6.90 -3.31 -22.41
N ASP A 324 -6.88 -2.00 -22.63
CA ASP A 324 -5.63 -1.23 -22.69
C ASP A 324 -4.84 -1.32 -21.37
N PHE A 325 -5.52 -1.18 -20.23
CA PHE A 325 -4.89 -1.33 -18.93
C PHE A 325 -4.24 -2.70 -18.73
N LYS A 326 -4.92 -3.78 -19.14
CA LYS A 326 -4.36 -5.14 -19.09
C LYS A 326 -3.14 -5.28 -20.00
N ASN A 327 -3.23 -4.78 -21.23
CA ASN A 327 -2.12 -4.83 -22.19
C ASN A 327 -0.88 -4.10 -21.66
N TRP A 328 -1.04 -2.90 -21.10
CA TRP A 328 0.08 -2.15 -20.52
C TRP A 328 0.64 -2.82 -19.27
N ALA A 329 -0.21 -3.37 -18.40
CA ALA A 329 0.22 -4.11 -17.21
C ALA A 329 1.04 -5.35 -17.59
N ASP A 330 0.58 -6.12 -18.56
CA ASP A 330 1.27 -7.31 -19.08
C ASP A 330 2.60 -6.93 -19.75
N ALA A 331 2.62 -5.86 -20.54
CA ALA A 331 3.84 -5.37 -21.18
C ALA A 331 4.92 -4.97 -20.15
N ILE A 332 4.53 -4.35 -19.04
CA ILE A 332 5.44 -4.05 -17.92
C ILE A 332 6.01 -5.34 -17.33
N ILE A 333 5.16 -6.32 -17.00
CA ILE A 333 5.58 -7.59 -16.39
C ILE A 333 6.56 -8.31 -17.34
N VAL A 334 6.16 -8.51 -18.60
CA VAL A 334 7.00 -9.17 -19.62
C VAL A 334 8.37 -8.50 -19.79
N ALA A 335 8.42 -7.16 -19.75
CA ALA A 335 9.69 -6.43 -19.89
C ALA A 335 10.64 -6.67 -18.71
N TRP A 336 10.12 -6.80 -17.49
CA TRP A 336 10.93 -6.96 -16.28
C TRP A 336 11.19 -8.41 -15.87
N ASP A 337 10.39 -9.36 -16.33
CA ASP A 337 10.47 -10.79 -15.98
C ASP A 337 11.88 -11.38 -16.06
N PRO A 338 12.64 -11.20 -17.16
CA PRO A 338 13.99 -11.74 -17.26
C PRO A 338 14.93 -11.21 -16.15
N TYR A 339 14.72 -9.98 -15.69
CA TYR A 339 15.54 -9.33 -14.67
C TYR A 339 15.11 -9.72 -13.25
N MET A 340 13.88 -10.20 -13.08
CA MET A 340 13.39 -10.71 -11.80
C MET A 340 13.80 -12.19 -11.59
N GLU A 341 13.88 -12.99 -12.65
CA GLU A 341 14.25 -14.41 -12.58
C GLU A 341 15.76 -14.68 -12.52
N LEU A 342 16.59 -13.83 -13.13
CA LEU A 342 18.04 -14.02 -13.16
C LEU A 342 18.72 -13.49 -11.88
N SER A 343 19.84 -14.11 -11.46
CA SER A 343 20.76 -13.63 -10.41
C SER A 343 21.58 -12.37 -10.78
N ALA A 344 21.24 -11.73 -11.91
CA ALA A 344 21.75 -10.45 -12.35
C ALA A 344 21.11 -9.15 -11.72
N PRO A 345 20.26 -9.14 -10.66
CA PRO A 345 19.57 -7.93 -10.23
C PRO A 345 20.52 -6.86 -9.68
N ALA A 346 21.72 -7.25 -9.23
CA ALA A 346 22.66 -6.33 -8.60
C ALA A 346 23.15 -5.21 -9.53
N ALA A 347 23.12 -5.40 -10.85
CA ALA A 347 23.57 -4.41 -11.82
C ALA A 347 22.46 -3.49 -12.36
N VAL A 348 21.17 -3.85 -12.19
CA VAL A 348 20.03 -3.12 -12.76
C VAL A 348 19.21 -2.42 -11.68
N THR A 349 19.06 -3.04 -10.51
CA THR A 349 18.35 -2.44 -9.39
C THR A 349 19.35 -2.12 -8.28
N PRO A 350 19.47 -0.84 -7.86
CA PRO A 350 20.26 -0.45 -6.72
C PRO A 350 19.97 -1.31 -5.48
N ALA A 351 21.02 -1.61 -4.71
CA ALA A 351 20.95 -2.62 -3.65
C ALA A 351 19.85 -2.34 -2.61
N ASP A 352 19.66 -1.07 -2.30
CA ASP A 352 18.67 -0.48 -1.40
C ASP A 352 17.23 -0.51 -1.94
N LEU A 353 17.06 -0.53 -3.26
CA LEU A 353 15.75 -0.59 -3.92
C LEU A 353 15.28 -2.02 -4.22
N ARG A 354 16.12 -3.04 -4.00
CA ARG A 354 15.76 -4.44 -4.26
C ARG A 354 14.54 -4.91 -3.44
N PRO A 355 14.43 -4.65 -2.12
CA PRO A 355 13.30 -5.16 -1.33
C PRO A 355 11.96 -4.59 -1.81
N ILE A 356 11.87 -3.26 -1.99
CA ILE A 356 10.66 -2.60 -2.50
C ILE A 356 10.30 -3.11 -3.90
N THR A 357 11.29 -3.29 -4.78
CA THR A 357 11.07 -3.83 -6.13
C THR A 357 10.47 -5.24 -6.07
N ARG A 358 10.93 -6.10 -5.16
CA ARG A 358 10.46 -7.49 -5.03
C ARG A 358 9.04 -7.58 -4.52
N VAL A 359 8.67 -6.83 -3.48
CA VAL A 359 7.30 -6.86 -2.97
C VAL A 359 6.31 -6.22 -3.93
N MET A 360 6.71 -5.15 -4.64
CA MET A 360 5.86 -4.54 -5.66
C MET A 360 5.72 -5.41 -6.91
N TYR A 361 6.78 -6.14 -7.29
CA TYR A 361 6.69 -7.15 -8.36
C TYR A 361 5.68 -8.24 -8.00
N ALA A 362 5.69 -8.75 -6.77
CA ALA A 362 4.68 -9.70 -6.32
C ALA A 362 3.26 -9.14 -6.48
N SER A 363 3.02 -7.91 -6.02
CA SER A 363 1.71 -7.25 -6.17
C SER A 363 1.34 -6.95 -7.64
N ALA A 364 2.32 -6.70 -8.51
CA ALA A 364 2.09 -6.58 -9.94
C ALA A 364 1.75 -7.94 -10.59
N LEU A 365 2.28 -9.06 -10.09
CA LEU A 365 1.85 -10.38 -10.57
C LEU A 365 0.43 -10.71 -10.12
N ILE A 366 0.12 -10.48 -8.85
CA ILE A 366 -1.21 -10.77 -8.30
C ILE A 366 -1.59 -9.60 -7.39
N PRO A 367 -2.37 -8.62 -7.90
CA PRO A 367 -2.85 -7.49 -7.10
C PRO A 367 -3.53 -7.95 -5.82
N GLY A 368 -4.35 -9.00 -5.91
CA GLY A 368 -4.87 -9.71 -4.76
C GLY A 368 -5.58 -8.78 -3.77
N ALA A 369 -5.13 -8.77 -2.52
CA ALA A 369 -5.68 -7.98 -1.43
C ALA A 369 -5.65 -6.45 -1.64
N PHE A 370 -4.98 -5.94 -2.68
CA PHE A 370 -5.10 -4.55 -3.11
C PHE A 370 -6.42 -4.25 -3.86
N CYS A 371 -7.04 -5.25 -4.48
CA CYS A 371 -8.30 -5.09 -5.20
C CYS A 371 -9.50 -5.02 -4.24
N SER A 372 -10.40 -4.08 -4.52
CA SER A 372 -11.73 -4.03 -3.94
C SER A 372 -12.48 -5.34 -4.18
N GLY A 373 -13.10 -5.88 -3.15
CA GLY A 373 -13.89 -7.11 -3.24
C GLY A 373 -13.06 -8.38 -3.15
N TYR A 374 -11.73 -8.29 -3.06
CA TYR A 374 -10.86 -9.47 -3.14
C TYR A 374 -11.14 -10.49 -2.04
N PHE A 375 -11.42 -10.05 -0.80
CA PHE A 375 -11.78 -10.96 0.31
C PHE A 375 -13.27 -11.32 0.35
N GLY A 376 -14.10 -10.72 -0.49
CA GLY A 376 -15.56 -10.79 -0.45
C GLY A 376 -16.17 -9.40 -0.59
N PRO A 377 -17.51 -9.24 -0.51
CA PRO A 377 -18.15 -7.94 -0.63
C PRO A 377 -17.57 -6.90 0.36
N GLU A 378 -17.21 -5.72 -0.15
CA GLU A 378 -16.68 -4.65 0.69
C GLU A 378 -17.77 -4.04 1.57
N SER A 379 -17.37 -3.61 2.77
CA SER A 379 -18.26 -2.87 3.66
C SER A 379 -18.61 -1.53 3.02
N THR A 380 -19.89 -1.20 2.96
CA THR A 380 -20.36 0.09 2.47
C THR A 380 -21.11 0.79 3.60
N LEU A 381 -20.88 2.10 3.73
CA LEU A 381 -21.76 2.94 4.53
C LEU A 381 -23.12 2.91 3.84
N LYS A 382 -24.14 2.31 4.48
CA LYS A 382 -25.52 2.41 3.99
C LYS A 382 -25.81 3.90 3.82
N LYS A 383 -26.32 4.31 2.65
CA LYS A 383 -26.86 5.66 2.48
C LYS A 383 -27.99 5.84 3.49
N GLY A 384 -27.66 6.41 4.65
CA GLY A 384 -28.63 6.95 5.56
C GLY A 384 -29.38 8.07 4.85
N SER A 385 -30.70 7.98 4.87
CA SER A 385 -31.62 9.05 4.49
C SER A 385 -31.24 10.38 5.18
N GLY A 386 -30.90 11.40 4.37
CA GLY A 386 -30.62 12.78 4.79
C GLY A 386 -29.11 13.07 4.86
N VAL A 387 -28.52 14.02 4.14
CA VAL A 387 -29.00 15.35 3.72
C VAL A 387 -28.49 15.65 2.30
N VAL A 388 -29.31 16.40 1.56
CA VAL A 388 -29.12 16.90 0.18
C VAL A 388 -27.80 17.63 -0.02
#